data_AF-A0A9J7FEI6-F1
#
_entry.id   AF-A0A9J7FEI6-F1
#
_cell.length_a   1.000
_cell.length_b   1.000
_cell.length_c   1.000
_cell.angle_alpha   90.00
_cell.angle_beta   90.00
_cell.angle_gamma   90.00
#
_symmetry.space_group_name_H-M   'P 1'
#
loop_
_entity.id
_entity.type
_entity.pdbx_description
1 polymer ?
#
loop_
_entity_poly.entity_id
_entity_poly.type
_entity_poly.pdbx_seq_one_letter_code
_entity_poly.pdbx_strand_id
1 'polypeptide(L)'
;MAKKAATEHMALCFSVLLICLWSMLPLDAASLCYIFTVGKSGSGPWQHKVQGQLNEETFLSYNSINNCHVFGVLGIRLNATKICDKQVDTLKDGADLIKQQVIRMNNIIREPLTLQAKMHCWHDGDGHFNASWDIGLNGQKILHFDSSTGKLTEVGPGSSWIKELWEEDRHVTAFLTVTSQGDCRSWLQEVTLHLGKKLQPTESLLLFISPDPPSLTPSSQDIHPHDSSPAASPTATPHVDQPPSSLAIKPNISVLLIILPYTLLCFPRGTLDNDRVKMLQRM
;
A
#
# COMPACT_ATOMS: atom_id res chain seq x y z
N MET A 1 9.09 47.70 -12.13
CA MET A 1 8.43 47.11 -10.93
C MET A 1 7.20 46.27 -11.27
N ALA A 2 6.32 46.67 -12.20
CA ALA A 2 5.10 45.93 -12.55
C ALA A 2 5.32 44.49 -13.11
N LYS A 3 6.36 44.25 -13.92
CA LYS A 3 6.65 42.90 -14.46
C LYS A 3 6.98 41.86 -13.39
N LYS A 4 7.68 42.27 -12.32
CA LYS A 4 8.10 41.36 -11.23
C LYS A 4 6.89 40.89 -10.41
N ALA A 5 5.98 41.82 -10.08
CA ALA A 5 4.76 41.52 -9.34
C ALA A 5 3.82 40.58 -10.13
N ALA A 6 3.72 40.74 -11.46
CA ALA A 6 2.92 39.85 -12.30
C ALA A 6 3.48 38.42 -12.37
N THR A 7 4.81 38.26 -12.40
CA THR A 7 5.47 36.95 -12.39
C THR A 7 5.31 36.25 -11.04
N GLU A 8 5.41 36.98 -9.93
CA GLU A 8 5.21 36.44 -8.57
C GLU A 8 3.76 35.97 -8.36
N HIS A 9 2.78 36.74 -8.83
CA HIS A 9 1.36 36.39 -8.73
C HIS A 9 1.00 35.15 -9.58
N MET A 10 1.60 35.02 -10.77
CA MET A 10 1.40 33.88 -11.65
C MET A 10 2.03 32.60 -11.07
N ALA A 11 3.19 32.70 -10.44
CA ALA A 11 3.84 31.59 -9.74
C ALA A 11 3.04 31.12 -8.53
N LEU A 12 2.43 32.05 -7.77
CA LEU A 12 1.52 31.76 -6.66
C LEU A 12 0.23 31.07 -7.13
N CYS A 13 -0.37 31.53 -8.23
CA CYS A 13 -1.54 30.86 -8.81
C CYS A 13 -1.21 29.45 -9.29
N PHE A 14 -0.03 29.24 -9.90
CA PHE A 14 0.41 27.93 -10.34
C PHE A 14 0.69 26.98 -9.18
N SER A 15 1.32 27.47 -8.09
CA SER A 15 1.56 26.66 -6.89
C SER A 15 0.26 26.29 -6.18
N VAL A 16 -0.70 27.21 -6.07
CA VAL A 16 -2.04 26.92 -5.54
C VAL A 16 -2.75 25.90 -6.43
N LEU A 17 -2.70 26.05 -7.76
CA LEU A 17 -3.30 25.08 -8.68
C LEU A 17 -2.68 23.68 -8.53
N LEU A 18 -1.36 23.58 -8.37
CA LEU A 18 -0.70 22.30 -8.08
C LEU A 18 -1.16 21.73 -6.74
N ILE A 19 -1.24 22.54 -5.68
CA ILE A 19 -1.68 22.08 -4.36
C ILE A 19 -3.14 21.60 -4.41
N CYS A 20 -4.00 22.29 -5.14
CA CYS A 20 -5.41 21.90 -5.29
C CYS A 20 -5.56 20.66 -6.19
N LEU A 21 -4.72 20.52 -7.21
CA LEU A 21 -4.67 19.31 -8.03
C LEU A 21 -4.21 18.12 -7.18
N TRP A 22 -3.19 18.30 -6.33
CA TRP A 22 -2.70 17.29 -5.39
C TRP A 22 -3.68 16.96 -4.27
N SER A 23 -4.46 17.92 -3.78
CA SER A 23 -5.46 17.68 -2.73
C SER A 23 -6.75 17.03 -3.25
N MET A 24 -7.00 17.15 -4.56
CA MET A 24 -8.07 16.50 -5.32
C MET A 24 -7.66 15.16 -5.92
N LEU A 25 -6.37 14.79 -5.90
CA LEU A 25 -6.00 13.40 -6.15
C LEU A 25 -6.63 12.55 -5.05
N PRO A 26 -7.43 11.52 -5.40
CA PRO A 26 -7.93 10.59 -4.41
C PRO A 26 -6.73 10.06 -3.62
N LEU A 27 -6.80 10.12 -2.29
CA LEU A 27 -6.00 9.19 -1.51
C LEU A 27 -6.51 7.83 -1.95
N ASP A 28 -5.71 7.08 -2.71
CA ASP A 28 -6.12 5.80 -3.29
C ASP A 28 -6.90 5.02 -2.23
N ALA A 29 -8.18 4.80 -2.50
CA ALA A 29 -9.07 4.19 -1.54
C ALA A 29 -8.54 2.78 -1.28
N ALA A 30 -7.95 2.59 -0.11
CA ALA A 30 -7.23 1.36 0.19
C ALA A 30 -8.16 0.16 0.00
N SER A 31 -7.71 -0.80 -0.80
CA SER A 31 -8.41 -2.03 -1.10
C SER A 31 -7.57 -3.22 -0.67
N LEU A 32 -8.22 -4.16 0.01
CA LEU A 32 -7.60 -5.41 0.46
C LEU A 32 -8.23 -6.56 -0.30
N CYS A 33 -7.39 -7.44 -0.83
CA CYS A 33 -7.82 -8.62 -1.55
C CYS A 33 -7.12 -9.88 -1.01
N TYR A 34 -7.89 -10.93 -0.72
CA TYR A 34 -7.36 -12.25 -0.46
C TYR A 34 -7.78 -13.22 -1.55
N ILE A 35 -6.79 -13.86 -2.18
CA ILE A 35 -7.00 -14.78 -3.29
C ILE A 35 -6.69 -16.18 -2.81
N PHE A 36 -7.72 -16.98 -2.60
CA PHE A 36 -7.63 -18.41 -2.31
C PHE A 36 -7.60 -19.15 -3.65
N THR A 37 -6.62 -20.02 -3.84
CA THR A 37 -6.53 -20.91 -5.01
C THR A 37 -6.40 -22.33 -4.49
N VAL A 38 -7.37 -23.18 -4.83
CA VAL A 38 -7.43 -24.57 -4.35
C VAL A 38 -7.73 -25.49 -5.51
N GLY A 39 -6.97 -26.57 -5.63
CA GLY A 39 -7.18 -27.53 -6.70
C GLY A 39 -6.26 -28.73 -6.60
N LYS A 40 -6.39 -29.61 -7.59
CA LYS A 40 -5.57 -30.80 -7.75
C LYS A 40 -5.25 -31.00 -9.22
N SER A 41 -3.97 -31.24 -9.53
CA SER A 41 -3.54 -31.63 -10.87
C SER A 41 -3.59 -33.14 -11.01
N GLY A 42 -4.52 -33.66 -11.83
CA GLY A 42 -4.66 -35.09 -12.10
C GLY A 42 -4.80 -35.94 -10.82
N SER A 43 -3.96 -36.96 -10.66
CA SER A 43 -3.91 -37.83 -9.48
C SER A 43 -3.05 -37.29 -8.32
N GLY A 44 -2.40 -36.13 -8.48
CA GLY A 44 -1.47 -35.54 -7.51
C GLY A 44 -2.09 -35.12 -6.17
N PRO A 45 -1.28 -34.60 -5.22
CA PRO A 45 -1.82 -34.11 -3.96
C PRO A 45 -2.67 -32.86 -4.17
N TRP A 46 -3.60 -32.63 -3.24
CA TRP A 46 -4.31 -31.35 -3.16
C TRP A 46 -3.32 -30.23 -2.84
N GLN A 47 -3.49 -29.10 -3.52
CA GLN A 47 -2.69 -27.91 -3.27
C GLN A 47 -3.62 -26.74 -2.98
N HIS A 48 -3.18 -25.88 -2.08
CA HIS A 48 -3.79 -24.58 -1.87
C HIS A 48 -2.73 -23.49 -1.76
N LYS A 49 -3.09 -22.30 -2.19
CA LYS A 49 -2.32 -21.07 -2.02
C LYS A 49 -3.29 -19.95 -1.64
N VAL A 50 -2.91 -19.13 -0.69
CA VAL A 50 -3.62 -17.89 -0.35
C VAL A 50 -2.68 -16.72 -0.53
N GLN A 51 -3.09 -15.67 -1.22
CA GLN A 51 -2.32 -14.43 -1.37
C GLN A 51 -3.09 -13.25 -0.80
N GLY A 52 -2.43 -12.44 0.02
CA GLY A 52 -2.95 -11.16 0.51
C GLY A 52 -2.35 -10.01 -0.29
N GLN A 53 -3.20 -9.12 -0.79
CA GLN A 53 -2.84 -7.95 -1.60
C GLN A 53 -3.43 -6.68 -1.01
N LEU A 54 -2.62 -5.63 -0.88
CA LEU A 54 -3.05 -4.27 -0.55
C LEU A 54 -2.85 -3.41 -1.80
N ASN A 55 -3.92 -2.83 -2.35
CA ASN A 55 -3.89 -2.07 -3.60
C ASN A 55 -3.18 -2.84 -4.73
N GLU A 56 -3.57 -4.11 -4.91
CA GLU A 56 -3.01 -5.05 -5.90
C GLU A 56 -1.56 -5.53 -5.60
N GLU A 57 -0.85 -4.88 -4.69
CA GLU A 57 0.50 -5.30 -4.29
C GLU A 57 0.46 -6.46 -3.30
N THR A 58 1.12 -7.56 -3.64
CA THR A 58 1.17 -8.75 -2.80
C THR A 58 2.12 -8.54 -1.61
N PHE A 59 1.58 -8.63 -0.39
CA PHE A 59 2.36 -8.53 0.85
C PHE A 59 2.46 -9.87 1.60
N LEU A 60 1.57 -10.82 1.30
CA LEU A 60 1.47 -12.10 2.01
C LEU A 60 1.20 -13.26 1.05
N SER A 61 1.83 -14.41 1.29
CA SER A 61 1.51 -15.67 0.62
C SER A 61 1.57 -16.84 1.61
N TYR A 62 0.53 -17.65 1.61
CA TYR A 62 0.42 -18.92 2.31
C TYR A 62 0.30 -20.06 1.29
N ASN A 63 0.94 -21.21 1.51
CA ASN A 63 0.81 -22.37 0.63
C ASN A 63 0.81 -23.69 1.41
N SER A 64 0.41 -24.77 0.76
CA SER A 64 0.24 -26.10 1.36
C SER A 64 1.53 -26.80 1.82
N ILE A 65 2.71 -26.19 1.63
CA ILE A 65 4.02 -26.77 1.97
C ILE A 65 4.71 -25.99 3.09
N ASN A 66 4.54 -24.66 3.10
CA ASN A 66 5.28 -23.76 3.97
C ASN A 66 4.36 -22.94 4.87
N ASN A 67 4.93 -22.44 5.96
CA ASN A 67 4.34 -21.38 6.76
C ASN A 67 4.25 -20.06 5.95
N CYS A 68 3.57 -19.08 6.53
CA CYS A 68 3.35 -17.78 5.93
C CYS A 68 4.62 -17.08 5.42
N HIS A 69 4.58 -16.64 4.17
CA HIS A 69 5.62 -15.81 3.55
C HIS A 69 5.14 -14.37 3.45
N VAL A 70 6.03 -13.46 3.76
CA VAL A 70 5.80 -12.02 3.77
C VAL A 70 6.80 -11.35 2.85
N PHE A 71 6.33 -10.42 2.03
CA PHE A 71 7.15 -9.70 1.04
C PHE A 71 7.45 -8.26 1.51
N GLY A 72 8.59 -7.69 1.10
CA GLY A 72 8.95 -6.27 1.33
C GLY A 72 10.24 -6.01 2.11
N VAL A 73 10.60 -4.73 2.27
CA VAL A 73 11.79 -4.24 3.01
C VAL A 73 11.73 -4.68 4.49
N LEU A 74 12.87 -4.85 5.17
CA LEU A 74 12.95 -5.45 6.51
C LEU A 74 11.92 -4.91 7.54
N GLY A 75 11.63 -3.60 7.52
CA GLY A 75 10.63 -2.96 8.39
C GLY A 75 9.16 -3.14 7.97
N ILE A 76 8.89 -3.50 6.72
CA ILE A 76 7.59 -4.01 6.23
C ILE A 76 7.43 -5.46 6.66
N ARG A 77 8.52 -6.25 6.56
CA ARG A 77 8.54 -7.67 6.89
C ARG A 77 8.14 -7.97 8.34
N LEU A 78 8.66 -7.22 9.32
CA LEU A 78 8.30 -7.42 10.74
C LEU A 78 6.81 -7.20 11.02
N ASN A 79 6.20 -6.18 10.40
CA ASN A 79 4.78 -5.91 10.58
C ASN A 79 3.92 -6.99 9.92
N ALA A 80 4.31 -7.43 8.73
CA ALA A 80 3.52 -8.41 8.01
C ALA A 80 3.65 -9.84 8.58
N THR A 81 4.69 -10.17 9.36
CA THR A 81 4.68 -11.38 10.20
C THR A 81 3.57 -11.33 11.24
N LYS A 82 3.43 -10.21 11.96
CA LYS A 82 2.35 -10.04 12.97
C LYS A 82 0.96 -10.06 12.35
N ILE A 83 0.82 -9.44 11.16
CA ILE A 83 -0.41 -9.52 10.37
C ILE A 83 -0.71 -10.99 10.05
N CYS A 84 0.30 -11.75 9.65
CA CYS A 84 0.09 -13.13 9.32
C CYS A 84 -0.36 -13.99 10.51
N ASP A 85 0.29 -13.86 11.66
CA ASP A 85 -0.06 -14.63 12.86
C ASP A 85 -1.52 -14.41 13.29
N LYS A 86 -2.06 -13.20 13.05
CA LYS A 86 -3.46 -12.87 13.35
C LYS A 86 -4.47 -13.41 12.35
N GLN A 87 -4.04 -13.68 11.12
CA GLN A 87 -4.92 -14.01 10.01
C GLN A 87 -4.87 -15.50 9.64
N VAL A 88 -3.76 -16.17 9.95
CA VAL A 88 -3.41 -17.48 9.40
C VAL A 88 -4.47 -18.54 9.65
N ASP A 89 -5.10 -18.55 10.83
CA ASP A 89 -6.12 -19.56 11.16
C ASP A 89 -7.36 -19.37 10.30
N THR A 90 -7.89 -18.14 10.18
CA THR A 90 -9.02 -17.83 9.29
C THR A 90 -8.70 -18.16 7.82
N LEU A 91 -7.48 -17.88 7.35
CA LEU A 91 -7.07 -18.18 5.98
C LEU A 91 -6.93 -19.69 5.74
N LYS A 92 -6.51 -20.47 6.75
CA LYS A 92 -6.46 -21.93 6.70
C LYS A 92 -7.86 -22.53 6.66
N ASP A 93 -8.74 -22.09 7.56
CA ASP A 93 -10.13 -22.54 7.62
C ASP A 93 -10.85 -22.26 6.29
N GLY A 94 -10.61 -21.08 5.69
CA GLY A 94 -11.12 -20.75 4.37
C GLY A 94 -10.60 -21.67 3.27
N ALA A 95 -9.30 -21.96 3.25
CA ALA A 95 -8.72 -22.87 2.26
C ALA A 95 -9.27 -24.30 2.39
N ASP A 96 -9.46 -24.79 3.61
CA ASP A 96 -10.04 -26.11 3.86
C ASP A 96 -11.53 -26.18 3.53
N LEU A 97 -12.31 -25.14 3.85
CA LEU A 97 -13.71 -25.04 3.48
C LEU A 97 -13.89 -25.01 1.96
N ILE A 98 -13.07 -24.22 1.26
CA ILE A 98 -13.08 -24.18 -0.20
C ILE A 98 -12.72 -25.56 -0.77
N LYS A 99 -11.68 -26.21 -0.23
CA LYS A 99 -11.28 -27.57 -0.64
C LYS A 99 -12.42 -28.56 -0.54
N GLN A 100 -13.21 -28.52 0.53
CA GLN A 100 -14.40 -29.37 0.69
C GLN A 100 -15.42 -29.12 -0.44
N GLN A 101 -15.65 -27.86 -0.81
CA GLN A 101 -16.54 -27.56 -1.94
C GLN A 101 -15.98 -28.06 -3.28
N VAL A 102 -14.67 -27.92 -3.52
CA VAL A 102 -14.05 -28.47 -4.74
C VAL A 102 -14.19 -29.99 -4.80
N ILE A 103 -14.05 -30.70 -3.67
CA ILE A 103 -14.29 -32.14 -3.59
C ILE A 103 -15.74 -32.48 -3.96
N ARG A 104 -16.72 -31.75 -3.41
CA ARG A 104 -18.15 -31.96 -3.73
C ARG A 104 -18.44 -31.76 -5.20
N MET A 105 -17.95 -30.67 -5.81
CA MET A 105 -18.12 -30.40 -7.23
C MET A 105 -17.43 -31.44 -8.12
N ASN A 106 -16.22 -31.87 -7.74
CA ASN A 106 -15.48 -32.87 -8.50
C ASN A 106 -16.20 -34.23 -8.56
N ASN A 107 -16.95 -34.60 -7.52
CA ASN A 107 -17.78 -35.82 -7.54
C ASN A 107 -18.92 -35.77 -8.58
N ILE A 108 -19.30 -34.56 -9.02
CA ILE A 108 -20.37 -34.32 -10.01
C ILE A 108 -19.76 -34.15 -11.40
N ILE A 109 -18.80 -33.22 -11.55
CA ILE A 109 -18.19 -32.85 -12.85
C ILE A 109 -17.25 -33.97 -13.36
N ARG A 110 -16.56 -34.67 -12.45
CA ARG A 110 -15.59 -35.73 -12.75
C ARG A 110 -14.38 -35.29 -13.59
N GLU A 111 -14.01 -34.01 -13.49
CA GLU A 111 -12.84 -33.43 -14.15
C GLU A 111 -11.94 -32.70 -13.13
N PRO A 112 -10.63 -32.54 -13.41
CA PRO A 112 -9.78 -31.72 -12.56
C PRO A 112 -10.30 -30.30 -12.41
N LEU A 113 -10.53 -29.89 -11.16
CA LEU A 113 -11.04 -28.57 -10.83
C LEU A 113 -9.98 -27.74 -10.10
N THR A 114 -9.87 -26.48 -10.50
CA THR A 114 -9.17 -25.44 -9.76
C THR A 114 -10.15 -24.33 -9.45
N LEU A 115 -10.40 -24.08 -8.17
CA LEU A 115 -11.24 -22.99 -7.71
C LEU A 115 -10.37 -21.82 -7.25
N GLN A 116 -10.76 -20.61 -7.66
CA GLN A 116 -10.30 -19.36 -7.08
C GLN A 116 -11.46 -18.69 -6.34
N ALA A 117 -11.26 -18.31 -5.09
CA ALA A 117 -12.17 -17.44 -4.36
C ALA A 117 -11.40 -16.17 -3.98
N LYS A 118 -11.90 -15.01 -4.41
CA LYS A 118 -11.28 -13.71 -4.16
C LYS A 118 -12.18 -12.90 -3.24
N MET A 119 -11.73 -12.66 -2.01
CA MET A 119 -12.37 -11.72 -1.10
C MET A 119 -11.83 -10.33 -1.39
N HIS A 120 -12.73 -9.39 -1.65
CA HIS A 120 -12.39 -7.97 -1.82
C HIS A 120 -13.04 -7.17 -0.71
N CYS A 121 -12.32 -6.23 -0.11
CA CYS A 121 -12.93 -5.18 0.71
C CYS A 121 -12.22 -3.84 0.57
N TRP A 122 -12.99 -2.76 0.64
CA TRP A 122 -12.52 -1.39 0.43
C TRP A 122 -13.45 -0.39 1.11
N HIS A 123 -12.99 0.85 1.24
CA HIS A 123 -13.88 1.98 1.52
C HIS A 123 -14.15 2.72 0.21
N ASP A 124 -15.38 3.12 -0.06
CA ASP A 124 -15.66 4.00 -1.20
C ASP A 124 -15.32 5.47 -0.89
N GLY A 125 -15.59 6.37 -1.85
CA GLY A 125 -15.29 7.80 -1.72
C GLY A 125 -16.03 8.50 -0.56
N ASP A 126 -17.13 7.92 -0.09
CA ASP A 126 -17.91 8.42 1.05
C ASP A 126 -17.46 7.77 2.38
N GLY A 127 -16.47 6.89 2.32
CA GLY A 127 -15.96 6.15 3.47
C GLY A 127 -16.85 4.97 3.88
N HIS A 128 -17.83 4.58 3.06
CA HIS A 128 -18.63 3.39 3.32
C HIS A 128 -17.80 2.14 3.01
N PHE A 129 -17.84 1.18 3.94
CA PHE A 129 -17.11 -0.07 3.79
C PHE A 129 -17.91 -1.04 2.92
N ASN A 130 -17.26 -1.52 1.87
CA ASN A 130 -17.79 -2.47 0.93
C ASN A 130 -16.95 -3.74 0.97
N ALA A 131 -17.59 -4.89 0.78
CA ALA A 131 -16.89 -6.15 0.62
C ALA A 131 -17.68 -7.12 -0.28
N SER A 132 -16.97 -8.00 -0.98
CA SER A 132 -17.57 -9.00 -1.86
C SER A 132 -16.65 -10.20 -2.03
N TRP A 133 -17.21 -11.29 -2.57
CA TRP A 133 -16.42 -12.41 -3.05
C TRP A 133 -16.66 -12.70 -4.53
N ASP A 134 -15.59 -12.97 -5.25
CA ASP A 134 -15.63 -13.50 -6.61
C ASP A 134 -15.16 -14.95 -6.62
N ILE A 135 -16.00 -15.84 -7.14
CA ILE A 135 -15.71 -17.27 -7.22
C ILE A 135 -15.51 -17.63 -8.68
N GLY A 136 -14.34 -18.18 -8.99
CA GLY A 136 -13.99 -18.67 -10.31
C GLY A 136 -13.64 -20.15 -10.30
N LEU A 137 -14.04 -20.85 -11.35
CA LEU A 137 -13.72 -22.25 -11.58
C LEU A 137 -12.95 -22.36 -12.90
N ASN A 138 -11.78 -23.02 -12.86
CA ASN A 138 -10.88 -23.20 -14.00
C ASN A 138 -10.56 -21.88 -14.74
N GLY A 139 -10.42 -20.79 -13.99
CA GLY A 139 -10.08 -19.46 -14.52
C GLY A 139 -11.29 -18.62 -14.97
N GLN A 140 -12.50 -19.18 -15.02
CA GLN A 140 -13.72 -18.45 -15.36
C GLN A 140 -14.47 -18.05 -14.10
N LYS A 141 -14.82 -16.76 -13.95
CA LYS A 141 -15.70 -16.28 -12.87
C LYS A 141 -17.11 -16.87 -13.08
N ILE A 142 -17.62 -17.54 -12.06
CA ILE A 142 -18.91 -18.25 -12.12
C ILE A 142 -19.93 -17.72 -11.13
N LEU A 143 -19.50 -17.23 -9.95
CA LEU A 143 -20.38 -16.68 -8.92
C LEU A 143 -19.82 -15.37 -8.34
N HIS A 144 -20.72 -14.54 -7.83
CA HIS A 144 -20.39 -13.33 -7.07
C HIS A 144 -21.25 -13.25 -5.81
N PHE A 145 -20.61 -13.04 -4.67
CA PHE A 145 -21.28 -12.81 -3.38
C PHE A 145 -21.12 -11.35 -2.99
N ASP A 146 -22.25 -10.67 -2.80
CA ASP A 146 -22.31 -9.31 -2.28
C ASP A 146 -22.55 -9.37 -0.77
N SER A 147 -21.58 -8.90 0.01
CA SER A 147 -21.66 -8.96 1.47
C SER A 147 -22.66 -7.98 2.08
N SER A 148 -23.06 -6.94 1.35
CA SER A 148 -24.05 -5.97 1.82
C SER A 148 -25.46 -6.55 1.80
N THR A 149 -25.74 -7.39 0.79
CA THR A 149 -27.04 -8.06 0.62
C THR A 149 -27.05 -9.50 1.12
N GLY A 150 -25.87 -10.11 1.32
CA GLY A 150 -25.70 -11.52 1.65
C GLY A 150 -26.10 -12.46 0.50
N LYS A 151 -26.21 -11.94 -0.73
CA LYS A 151 -26.71 -12.71 -1.88
C LYS A 151 -25.56 -13.29 -2.69
N LEU A 152 -25.67 -14.57 -3.03
CA LEU A 152 -24.85 -15.25 -4.02
C LEU A 152 -25.54 -15.20 -5.38
N THR A 153 -24.83 -14.75 -6.41
CA THR A 153 -25.35 -14.56 -7.75
C THR A 153 -24.56 -15.37 -8.76
N GLU A 154 -25.26 -15.90 -9.76
CA GLU A 154 -24.66 -16.52 -10.93
C GLU A 154 -24.17 -15.45 -11.91
N VAL A 155 -22.94 -15.59 -12.39
CA VAL A 155 -22.31 -14.67 -13.35
C VAL A 155 -21.80 -15.40 -14.59
N GLY A 156 -21.46 -16.69 -14.46
CA GLY A 156 -21.06 -17.55 -15.58
C GLY A 156 -22.19 -18.51 -15.96
N PRO A 157 -22.37 -18.84 -17.25
CA PRO A 157 -23.45 -19.73 -17.67
C PRO A 157 -23.30 -21.15 -17.09
N GLY A 158 -24.40 -21.70 -16.58
CA GLY A 158 -24.46 -23.10 -16.15
C GLY A 158 -23.88 -23.34 -14.75
N SER A 159 -23.72 -22.29 -13.94
CA SER A 159 -23.24 -22.41 -12.56
C SER A 159 -24.38 -22.33 -11.53
N SER A 160 -25.65 -22.30 -11.95
CA SER A 160 -26.81 -22.27 -11.05
C SER A 160 -26.78 -23.39 -10.00
N TRP A 161 -26.40 -24.61 -10.39
CA TRP A 161 -26.29 -25.72 -9.44
C TRP A 161 -25.13 -25.56 -8.44
N ILE A 162 -24.04 -24.89 -8.83
CA ILE A 162 -22.92 -24.56 -7.92
C ILE A 162 -23.37 -23.50 -6.92
N LYS A 163 -24.15 -22.52 -7.40
CA LYS A 163 -24.77 -21.51 -6.54
C LYS A 163 -25.63 -22.16 -5.47
N GLU A 164 -26.56 -23.04 -5.86
CA GLU A 164 -27.43 -23.78 -4.94
C GLU A 164 -26.62 -24.61 -3.94
N LEU A 165 -25.59 -25.34 -4.40
CA LEU A 165 -24.69 -26.14 -3.56
C LEU A 165 -24.04 -25.31 -2.43
N TRP A 166 -23.65 -24.07 -2.74
CA TRP A 166 -23.01 -23.16 -1.81
C TRP A 166 -24.01 -22.47 -0.88
N GLU A 167 -25.20 -22.12 -1.37
CA GLU A 167 -26.28 -21.53 -0.57
C GLU A 167 -26.85 -22.52 0.47
N GLU A 168 -26.92 -23.80 0.13
CA GLU A 168 -27.33 -24.86 1.07
C GLU A 168 -26.31 -25.11 2.19
N ASP A 169 -25.03 -24.80 1.95
CA ASP A 169 -23.97 -24.98 2.92
C ASP A 169 -23.87 -23.78 3.87
N ARG A 170 -24.41 -23.98 5.09
CA ARG A 170 -24.39 -22.95 6.14
C ARG A 170 -23.00 -22.54 6.56
N HIS A 171 -21.99 -23.41 6.45
CA HIS A 171 -20.62 -23.06 6.79
C HIS A 171 -20.02 -22.15 5.74
N VAL A 172 -20.29 -22.41 4.46
CA VAL A 172 -19.87 -21.54 3.34
C VAL A 172 -20.51 -20.16 3.45
N THR A 173 -21.83 -20.09 3.56
CA THR A 173 -22.55 -18.80 3.65
C THR A 173 -22.15 -17.99 4.89
N ALA A 174 -22.01 -18.64 6.05
CA ALA A 174 -21.51 -17.98 7.26
C ALA A 174 -20.07 -17.49 7.08
N PHE A 175 -19.18 -18.31 6.52
CA PHE A 175 -17.80 -17.93 6.27
C PHE A 175 -17.72 -16.71 5.36
N LEU A 176 -18.38 -16.72 4.20
CA LEU A 176 -18.37 -15.58 3.27
C LEU A 176 -18.85 -14.28 3.94
N THR A 177 -19.91 -14.36 4.75
CA THR A 177 -20.50 -13.21 5.44
C THR A 177 -19.60 -12.67 6.55
N VAL A 178 -19.16 -13.54 7.46
CA VAL A 178 -18.38 -13.14 8.65
C VAL A 178 -17.01 -12.61 8.24
N THR A 179 -16.33 -13.30 7.32
CA THR A 179 -15.00 -12.88 6.88
C THR A 179 -15.02 -11.59 6.07
N SER A 180 -16.02 -11.37 5.22
CA SER A 180 -16.12 -10.12 4.45
C SER A 180 -16.43 -8.91 5.33
N GLN A 181 -17.39 -9.02 6.24
CA GLN A 181 -17.86 -7.87 7.04
C GLN A 181 -17.10 -7.65 8.35
N GLY A 182 -16.52 -8.71 8.92
CA GLY A 182 -15.78 -8.68 10.18
C GLY A 182 -14.27 -8.66 9.97
N ASP A 183 -13.74 -9.78 9.49
CA ASP A 183 -12.30 -9.99 9.37
C ASP A 183 -11.67 -9.03 8.36
N CYS A 184 -12.18 -8.98 7.13
CA CYS A 184 -11.63 -8.13 6.07
C CYS A 184 -11.67 -6.64 6.45
N ARG A 185 -12.75 -6.18 7.09
CA ARG A 185 -12.85 -4.81 7.61
C ARG A 185 -11.73 -4.50 8.60
N SER A 186 -11.54 -5.39 9.57
CA SER A 186 -10.51 -5.23 10.61
C SER A 186 -9.10 -5.31 10.01
N TRP A 187 -8.88 -6.24 9.08
CA TRP A 187 -7.61 -6.43 8.40
C TRP A 187 -7.28 -5.28 7.47
N LEU A 188 -8.24 -4.69 6.76
CA LEU A 188 -8.00 -3.54 5.88
C LEU A 188 -7.45 -2.37 6.68
N GLN A 189 -8.01 -2.10 7.86
CA GLN A 189 -7.49 -1.07 8.75
C GLN A 189 -6.06 -1.39 9.22
N GLU A 190 -5.82 -2.59 9.73
CA GLU A 190 -4.51 -2.99 10.26
C GLU A 190 -3.42 -3.01 9.18
N VAL A 191 -3.71 -3.63 8.04
CA VAL A 191 -2.80 -3.74 6.89
C VAL A 191 -2.49 -2.36 6.32
N THR A 192 -3.49 -1.49 6.16
CA THR A 192 -3.27 -0.10 5.69
C THR A 192 -2.39 0.69 6.65
N LEU A 193 -2.62 0.58 7.97
CA LEU A 193 -1.81 1.27 8.97
C LEU A 193 -0.34 0.84 8.95
N HIS A 194 -0.09 -0.46 8.77
CA HIS A 194 1.25 -1.03 8.84
C HIS A 194 2.02 -1.00 7.52
N LEU A 195 1.32 -1.06 6.38
CA LEU A 195 1.90 -1.20 5.05
C LEU A 195 1.61 0.00 4.15
N GLY A 196 0.40 0.60 4.20
CA GLY A 196 -0.02 1.67 3.29
C GLY A 196 0.90 2.90 3.30
N LYS A 197 1.45 3.27 4.45
CA LYS A 197 2.43 4.39 4.56
C LYS A 197 3.80 4.09 3.95
N LYS A 198 4.11 2.81 3.71
CA LYS A 198 5.44 2.35 3.24
C LYS A 198 5.45 1.88 1.79
N LEU A 199 4.28 1.61 1.22
CA LEU A 199 4.11 1.20 -0.18
C LEU A 199 3.93 2.40 -1.13
N GLN A 200 3.70 3.61 -0.62
CA GLN A 200 3.75 4.80 -1.47
C GLN A 200 5.17 4.99 -2.03
N PRO A 201 5.33 5.15 -3.35
CA PRO A 201 6.62 5.50 -3.92
C PRO A 201 7.08 6.83 -3.35
N THR A 202 8.31 6.89 -2.82
CA THR A 202 9.03 8.14 -2.61
C THR A 202 9.45 8.72 -3.99
N GLU A 203 8.50 8.94 -4.89
CA GLU A 203 8.71 9.68 -6.15
C GLU A 203 8.54 11.17 -5.88
N SER A 204 9.46 11.77 -5.13
CA SER A 204 9.57 13.25 -5.07
C SER A 204 10.93 13.78 -4.66
N LEU A 205 12.01 13.01 -4.80
CA LEU A 205 13.36 13.46 -4.43
C LEU A 205 14.40 13.35 -5.55
N LEU A 206 14.01 13.44 -6.83
CA LEU A 206 14.98 13.45 -7.94
C LEU A 206 14.95 14.70 -8.83
N LEU A 207 14.11 15.71 -8.56
CA LEU A 207 14.11 16.96 -9.34
C LEU A 207 15.04 18.06 -8.79
N PHE A 208 15.83 17.81 -7.74
CA PHE A 208 16.75 18.79 -7.16
C PHE A 208 18.19 18.30 -7.03
N ILE A 209 18.74 17.69 -8.09
CA ILE A 209 20.20 17.61 -8.23
C ILE A 209 20.55 18.15 -9.61
N SER A 210 20.82 19.45 -9.66
CA SER A 210 21.51 20.05 -10.81
C SER A 210 22.96 19.55 -10.80
N PRO A 211 23.52 19.04 -11.92
CA PRO A 211 24.93 18.68 -11.97
C PRO A 211 25.75 19.93 -12.26
N ASP A 212 26.55 20.38 -11.29
CA ASP A 212 27.67 21.28 -11.60
C ASP A 212 28.77 20.49 -12.35
N PRO A 213 29.41 21.07 -13.37
CA PRO A 213 30.45 20.39 -14.13
C PRO A 213 31.79 20.38 -13.36
N PRO A 214 32.56 19.28 -13.40
CA PRO A 214 33.85 19.21 -12.72
C PRO A 214 34.93 20.00 -13.46
N SER A 215 35.57 20.94 -12.76
CA SER A 215 36.82 21.58 -13.18
C SER A 215 37.98 20.61 -13.04
N LEU A 216 38.62 20.27 -14.17
CA LEU A 216 39.89 19.54 -14.23
C LEU A 216 41.06 20.52 -14.08
N THR A 217 42.00 20.23 -13.18
CA THR A 217 43.41 20.57 -13.38
C THR A 217 44.32 19.51 -12.75
N PRO A 218 45.49 19.22 -13.36
CA PRO A 218 46.23 17.98 -13.14
C PRO A 218 47.33 18.10 -12.09
N SER A 219 47.67 16.94 -11.51
CA SER A 219 48.81 16.71 -10.63
C SER A 219 50.11 16.55 -11.43
N SER A 220 51.23 17.02 -10.88
CA SER A 220 52.57 16.55 -11.26
C SER A 220 53.51 16.57 -10.05
N GLN A 221 54.04 15.38 -9.72
CA GLN A 221 55.45 15.07 -9.34
C GLN A 221 56.04 15.73 -8.07
N ASP A 222 56.85 15.12 -7.21
CA ASP A 222 57.57 13.85 -7.21
C ASP A 222 58.31 13.69 -5.85
N ILE A 223 58.73 12.45 -5.52
CA ILE A 223 59.86 12.05 -4.65
C ILE A 223 59.67 11.87 -3.12
N HIS A 224 60.14 10.70 -2.68
CA HIS A 224 60.20 10.01 -1.37
C HIS A 224 61.67 10.12 -0.81
N PRO A 225 62.19 9.44 0.27
CA PRO A 225 61.74 9.00 1.63
C PRO A 225 62.60 9.51 2.83
N HIS A 226 62.24 8.98 4.03
CA HIS A 226 63.05 8.73 5.26
C HIS A 226 63.20 9.91 6.24
N ASP A 227 63.09 9.78 7.57
CA ASP A 227 63.07 8.63 8.48
C ASP A 227 62.61 9.08 9.90
N SER A 228 62.33 8.12 10.78
CA SER A 228 62.42 8.17 12.26
C SER A 228 61.23 8.60 13.14
N SER A 229 61.14 7.88 14.26
CA SER A 229 60.05 7.72 15.24
C SER A 229 60.18 8.69 16.46
N PRO A 230 59.55 8.49 17.63
CA PRO A 230 58.52 9.38 18.18
C PRO A 230 58.94 10.11 19.48
N ALA A 231 58.24 11.18 19.88
CA ALA A 231 57.88 11.50 21.28
C ALA A 231 57.35 12.93 21.44
N ALA A 232 56.51 13.08 22.48
CA ALA A 232 56.25 14.27 23.28
C ALA A 232 55.23 15.33 22.76
N SER A 233 54.09 15.35 23.45
CA SER A 233 53.32 16.56 23.82
C SER A 233 54.23 17.64 24.44
N PRO A 234 53.93 18.95 24.36
CA PRO A 234 52.68 19.51 24.90
C PRO A 234 52.08 20.74 24.17
N THR A 235 50.82 21.02 24.53
CA THR A 235 50.16 22.34 24.67
C THR A 235 50.45 23.45 23.64
N ALA A 236 49.51 23.63 22.70
CA ALA A 236 49.16 24.94 22.16
C ALA A 236 47.76 24.89 21.53
N THR A 237 46.85 25.75 22.00
CA THR A 237 45.56 26.06 21.38
C THR A 237 45.76 26.82 20.06
N PRO A 238 45.04 26.48 18.98
CA PRO A 238 44.79 27.41 17.90
C PRO A 238 43.31 27.80 17.84
N HIS A 239 43.09 29.10 17.93
CA HIS A 239 41.86 29.82 17.59
C HIS A 239 41.74 29.89 16.06
N VAL A 240 40.79 29.21 15.43
CA VAL A 240 40.41 29.46 14.01
C VAL A 240 38.94 29.08 13.74
N ASP A 241 38.18 30.11 13.36
CA ASP A 241 37.03 30.21 12.46
C ASP A 241 35.76 29.37 12.65
N GLN A 242 34.74 30.09 13.11
CA GLN A 242 33.33 29.76 13.05
C GLN A 242 32.80 30.04 11.62
N PRO A 243 32.05 29.11 10.98
CA PRO A 243 31.51 29.34 9.64
C PRO A 243 30.37 30.37 9.67
N PRO A 244 30.14 31.12 8.58
CA PRO A 244 29.08 32.12 8.54
C PRO A 244 27.72 31.45 8.74
N SER A 245 26.93 32.06 9.62
CA SER A 245 25.55 31.74 9.90
C SER A 245 24.78 31.56 8.60
N SER A 246 24.03 30.46 8.51
CA SER A 246 23.09 30.21 7.43
C SER A 246 22.23 31.45 7.19
N LEU A 247 22.07 31.82 5.92
CA LEU A 247 21.06 32.77 5.48
C LEU A 247 19.69 32.22 5.89
N ALA A 248 19.20 32.67 7.05
CA ALA A 248 17.83 32.44 7.46
C ALA A 248 16.94 33.19 6.48
N ILE A 249 16.38 32.48 5.50
CA ILE A 249 15.29 32.99 4.66
C ILE A 249 14.10 33.16 5.61
N LYS A 250 13.94 34.37 6.13
CA LYS A 250 12.78 34.74 6.96
C LYS A 250 11.55 34.61 6.05
N PRO A 251 10.56 33.76 6.37
CA PRO A 251 9.35 33.68 5.57
C PRO A 251 8.70 35.06 5.60
N ASN A 252 8.53 35.65 4.42
CA ASN A 252 7.93 36.96 4.30
C ASN A 252 6.45 36.82 4.72
N ILE A 253 6.08 37.39 5.86
CA ILE A 253 4.73 37.29 6.47
C ILE A 253 3.63 37.66 5.45
N SER A 254 3.96 38.53 4.50
CA SER A 254 3.06 38.93 3.42
C SER A 254 2.69 37.77 2.47
N VAL A 255 3.56 36.77 2.29
CA VAL A 255 3.30 35.59 1.45
C VAL A 255 2.40 34.59 2.19
N LEU A 256 2.60 34.43 3.50
CA LEU A 256 1.80 33.54 4.34
C LEU A 256 0.32 33.99 4.42
N LEU A 257 0.10 35.31 4.55
CA LEU A 257 -1.24 35.91 4.58
C LEU A 257 -2.00 35.80 3.25
N ILE A 258 -1.28 35.65 2.14
CA ILE A 258 -1.89 35.46 0.81
C ILE A 258 -2.22 33.98 0.60
N ILE A 259 -1.33 33.05 0.96
CA ILE A 259 -1.53 31.61 0.68
C ILE A 259 -2.67 31.00 1.52
N LEU A 260 -2.81 31.38 2.79
CA LEU A 260 -3.81 30.85 3.72
C LEU A 260 -5.28 30.92 3.21
N PRO A 261 -5.79 32.05 2.71
CA PRO A 261 -7.16 32.11 2.20
C PRO A 261 -7.35 31.30 0.91
N TYR A 262 -6.33 31.21 0.04
CA TYR A 262 -6.41 30.43 -1.20
C TYR A 262 -6.36 28.92 -0.96
N THR A 263 -5.64 28.44 0.05
CA THR A 263 -5.64 27.01 0.42
C THR A 263 -6.97 26.61 1.07
N LEU A 264 -7.56 27.47 1.90
CA LEU A 264 -8.90 27.26 2.49
C LEU A 264 -10.02 27.16 1.45
N LEU A 265 -9.88 27.80 0.29
CA LEU A 265 -10.85 27.73 -0.83
C LEU A 265 -10.84 26.36 -1.54
N CYS A 266 -9.76 25.58 -1.44
CA CYS A 266 -9.66 24.26 -2.06
C CYS A 266 -10.16 23.09 -1.20
N PHE A 267 -10.64 23.35 0.02
CA PHE A 267 -11.24 22.33 0.90
C PHE A 267 -12.69 22.71 1.22
N PRO A 268 -13.70 22.03 0.65
CA PRO A 268 -15.08 22.22 1.09
C PRO A 268 -15.22 21.83 2.57
N ARG A 269 -16.05 22.58 3.30
CA ARG A 269 -16.38 22.37 4.72
C ARG A 269 -16.87 20.93 4.96
N GLY A 270 -15.95 20.02 5.29
CA GLY A 270 -16.26 18.62 5.57
C GLY A 270 -15.07 17.64 5.44
N THR A 271 -14.00 18.00 4.72
CA THR A 271 -12.92 17.06 4.35
C THR A 271 -11.55 17.37 4.98
N LEU A 272 -11.52 17.90 6.20
CA LEU A 272 -10.28 18.13 6.95
C LEU A 272 -10.14 17.05 8.02
N ASP A 273 -9.50 15.94 7.64
CA ASP A 273 -8.97 14.97 8.59
C ASP A 273 -7.80 15.59 9.38
N ASN A 274 -7.64 15.16 10.63
CA ASN A 274 -6.70 15.72 11.61
C ASN A 274 -5.23 15.66 11.13
N ASP A 275 -4.91 14.73 10.24
CA ASP A 275 -3.58 14.62 9.62
C ASP A 275 -3.34 15.70 8.56
N ARG A 276 -4.38 16.20 7.87
CA ARG A 276 -4.27 17.35 6.92
C ARG A 276 -4.00 18.67 7.66
N VAL A 277 -4.58 18.84 8.85
CA VAL A 277 -4.34 20.03 9.70
C VAL A 277 -2.90 20.08 10.19
N LYS A 278 -2.33 18.94 10.62
CA LYS A 278 -0.94 18.87 11.11
C LYS A 278 0.10 19.08 10.02
N MET A 279 -0.19 18.72 8.76
CA MET A 279 0.72 18.94 7.64
C MET A 279 0.73 20.43 7.23
N LEU A 280 -0.41 21.11 7.27
CA LEU A 280 -0.53 22.54 7.01
C LEU A 280 0.13 23.42 8.09
N GLN A 281 0.19 22.96 9.34
CA GLN A 281 0.88 23.67 10.43
C GLN A 281 2.42 23.58 10.36
N ARG A 282 2.97 22.75 9.46
CA ARG A 282 4.43 22.56 9.30
C ARG A 282 5.00 23.22 8.05
N MET A 283 4.17 23.85 7.22
CA MET A 283 4.59 24.69 6.09
C MET A 283 4.55 26.16 6.49
#